data_AF-A0A2K4KKC5-F1
#
_entry.id   AF-A0A2K4KKC5-F1
#
_cell.length_a   1.000
_cell.length_b   1.000
_cell.length_c   1.000
_cell.angle_alpha   90.00
_cell.angle_beta   90.00
_cell.angle_gamma   90.00
#
_symmetry.space_group_name_H-M   'P 1'
#
loop_
_entity.id
_entity.type
_entity.pdbx_description
1 polymer ?
#
loop_
_entity_poly.entity_id
_entity_poly.type
_entity_poly.pdbx_seq_one_letter_code
_entity_poly.pdbx_strand_id
1 'polypeptide(L)'
;MIDLNSLSPAARSAAMRGGTSGWGQVGGLPEQVRYMELRPRRPGRKPKCHCGCGTPKTHLGMANGVCLTSGCELSIRRWIKTGERRAVTP
;
A
#
# COMPACT_ATOMS: atom_id res chain seq x y z
N MET A 1 -18.46 5.53 11.16
CA MET A 1 -17.19 6.26 11.34
C MET A 1 -16.13 5.23 11.71
N ILE A 2 -14.95 5.25 11.08
CA ILE A 2 -13.90 4.27 11.38
C ILE A 2 -13.27 4.55 12.75
N ASP A 3 -12.97 3.51 13.51
CA ASP A 3 -12.16 3.63 14.73
C ASP A 3 -10.67 3.78 14.37
N LEU A 4 -10.12 4.97 14.60
CA LEU A 4 -8.73 5.29 14.31
C LEU A 4 -7.73 4.51 15.18
N ASN A 5 -8.15 4.06 16.37
CA ASN A 5 -7.28 3.32 17.28
C ASN A 5 -7.06 1.88 16.79
N SER A 6 -8.03 1.32 16.09
CA SER A 6 -7.92 0.00 15.45
C SER A 6 -6.96 -0.04 14.24
N LEU A 7 -6.57 1.12 13.71
CA LEU A 7 -5.70 1.22 12.53
C LEU A 7 -4.22 1.03 12.86
N SER A 8 -3.48 0.50 11.88
CA SER A 8 -2.01 0.51 11.90
C SER A 8 -1.48 1.96 12.01
N PRO A 9 -0.28 2.20 12.56
CA PRO A 9 0.27 3.56 12.66
C PRO A 9 0.34 4.31 11.31
N ALA A 10 0.65 3.58 10.23
CA ALA A 10 0.71 4.14 8.89
C ALA A 10 -0.70 4.51 8.37
N ALA A 11 -1.68 3.62 8.54
CA ALA A 11 -3.07 3.87 8.19
C ALA A 11 -3.66 5.03 9.00
N ARG A 12 -3.42 5.07 10.31
CA ARG A 12 -3.86 6.16 11.19
C ARG A 12 -3.27 7.49 10.77
N SER A 13 -1.98 7.55 10.47
CA SER A 13 -1.32 8.76 9.96
C SER A 13 -1.91 9.22 8.61
N ALA A 14 -2.24 8.28 7.72
CA ALA A 14 -2.89 8.60 6.45
C ALA A 14 -4.31 9.12 6.65
N ALA A 15 -5.10 8.51 7.54
CA ALA A 15 -6.44 8.96 7.91
C ALA A 15 -6.45 10.37 8.51
N MET A 16 -5.50 10.67 9.40
CA MET A 16 -5.40 12.00 10.02
C MET A 16 -5.00 13.11 9.04
N ARG A 17 -4.27 12.77 7.97
CA ARG A 17 -3.78 13.75 6.97
C ARG A 17 -4.66 13.88 5.73
N GLY A 18 -5.32 12.79 5.31
CA GLY A 18 -6.14 12.72 4.09
C GLY A 18 -7.63 12.51 4.35
N GLY A 19 -8.07 12.52 5.62
CA GLY A 19 -9.45 12.27 6.01
C GLY A 19 -9.84 10.79 6.00
N THR A 20 -11.09 10.53 6.37
CA THR A 20 -11.68 9.18 6.49
C THR A 20 -12.90 8.96 5.60
N SER A 21 -13.17 9.89 4.67
CA SER A 21 -14.28 9.77 3.72
C SER A 21 -14.07 8.55 2.82
N GLY A 22 -15.06 7.63 2.81
CA GLY A 22 -14.99 6.40 2.02
C GLY A 22 -13.86 5.43 2.42
N TRP A 23 -13.36 5.51 3.66
CA TRP A 23 -12.26 4.67 4.13
C TRP A 23 -12.58 3.17 3.99
N GLY A 24 -11.68 2.43 3.35
CA GLY A 24 -11.84 1.01 3.05
C GLY A 24 -12.74 0.71 1.85
N GLN A 25 -13.33 1.72 1.22
CA GLN A 25 -14.24 1.57 0.08
C GLN A 25 -13.60 2.06 -1.22
N VAL A 26 -12.99 3.26 -1.20
CA VAL A 26 -12.40 3.88 -2.39
C VAL A 26 -10.98 4.34 -2.09
N GLY A 27 -10.02 3.89 -2.90
CA GLY A 27 -8.61 4.25 -2.79
C GLY A 27 -8.05 4.83 -4.09
N GLY A 28 -7.14 5.80 -3.97
CA GLY A 28 -6.37 6.36 -5.08
C GLY A 28 -6.82 7.75 -5.55
N LEU A 29 -7.74 8.41 -4.85
CA LEU A 29 -8.12 9.79 -5.15
C LEU A 29 -6.99 10.79 -4.80
N PRO A 30 -6.93 11.98 -5.43
CA PRO A 30 -5.82 12.93 -5.25
C PRO A 30 -5.54 13.35 -3.81
N GLU A 31 -6.59 13.46 -2.97
CA GLU A 31 -6.49 13.89 -1.56
C GLU A 31 -6.09 12.75 -0.62
N GLN A 32 -6.13 11.51 -1.10
CA GLN A 32 -5.87 10.34 -0.26
C GLN A 32 -4.38 10.06 -0.16
N VAL A 33 -3.90 10.04 1.08
CA VAL A 33 -2.50 9.78 1.37
C VAL A 33 -2.16 8.32 1.07
N ARG A 34 -1.14 8.10 0.22
CA ARG A 34 -0.55 6.78 -0.02
C ARG A 34 0.35 6.38 1.13
N TYR A 35 0.28 5.12 1.54
CA TYR A 35 1.10 4.56 2.61
C TYR A 35 1.43 3.09 2.34
N MET A 36 2.28 2.50 3.18
CA MET A 36 2.65 1.09 3.07
C MET A 36 2.26 0.31 4.31
N GLU A 37 1.94 -0.97 4.10
CA GLU A 37 1.76 -1.94 5.17
C GLU A 37 2.52 -3.23 4.85
N LEU A 38 2.81 -4.01 5.89
CA LEU A 38 3.36 -5.35 5.70
C LEU A 38 2.30 -6.25 5.08
N ARG A 39 2.72 -7.01 4.07
CA ARG A 39 1.84 -7.99 3.46
C ARG A 39 1.61 -9.16 4.43
N PRO A 40 0.34 -9.50 4.74
CA PRO A 40 0.03 -10.64 5.61
C PRO A 40 0.69 -11.93 5.14
N ARG A 41 1.12 -12.77 6.10
CA ARG A 41 1.67 -14.09 5.80
C ARG A 41 0.54 -14.99 5.31
N ARG A 42 0.62 -15.42 4.04
CA ARG A 42 -0.27 -16.42 3.45
C ARG A 42 0.47 -17.76 3.37
N PRO A 43 -0.21 -18.91 3.54
CA PRO A 43 0.35 -20.21 3.20
C PRO A 43 0.82 -20.27 1.74
N GLY A 44 1.94 -20.98 1.50
CA GLY A 44 2.51 -21.16 0.17
C GLY A 44 3.56 -20.12 -0.23
N ARG A 45 3.97 -20.18 -1.51
CA ARG A 45 5.04 -19.33 -2.06
C ARG A 45 4.56 -17.91 -2.27
N LYS A 46 5.27 -16.93 -1.69
CA LYS A 46 5.05 -15.51 -1.98
C LYS A 46 5.45 -15.21 -3.45
N PRO A 47 4.60 -14.54 -4.24
CA PRO A 47 4.95 -14.15 -5.60
C PRO A 47 6.14 -13.17 -5.59
N LYS A 48 6.97 -13.24 -6.63
CA LYS A 48 8.11 -12.32 -6.82
C LYS A 48 7.63 -10.90 -7.11
N CYS A 49 8.46 -9.93 -6.76
CA CYS A 49 8.23 -8.52 -7.05
C CYS A 49 8.34 -8.24 -8.54
N HIS A 50 7.55 -7.29 -9.03
CA HIS A 50 7.53 -6.87 -10.43
C HIS A 50 8.60 -5.82 -10.77
N CYS A 51 9.33 -5.29 -9.79
CA CYS A 51 10.35 -4.27 -10.01
C CYS A 51 11.71 -4.82 -10.49
N GLY A 52 11.81 -6.12 -10.77
CA GLY A 52 13.04 -6.77 -11.24
C GLY A 52 13.99 -7.27 -10.15
N CYS A 53 13.74 -6.96 -8.87
CA CYS A 53 14.65 -7.37 -7.78
C CYS A 53 14.67 -8.88 -7.48
N GLY A 54 13.78 -9.68 -8.09
CA GLY A 54 13.69 -11.13 -7.88
C GLY A 54 13.19 -11.58 -6.50
N THR A 55 13.12 -10.68 -5.52
CA THR A 55 12.67 -10.97 -4.15
C THR A 55 11.15 -11.07 -4.04
N PRO A 56 10.60 -11.75 -3.02
CA PRO A 56 9.16 -11.82 -2.81
C PRO A 56 8.50 -10.47 -2.52
N LYS A 57 7.23 -10.32 -2.88
CA LYS A 57 6.42 -9.15 -2.46
C LYS A 57 6.15 -9.21 -0.95
N THR A 58 6.71 -8.26 -0.21
CA THR A 58 6.63 -8.16 1.25
C THR A 58 5.74 -7.04 1.75
N HIS A 59 5.42 -6.06 0.91
CA HIS A 59 4.67 -4.86 1.28
C HIS A 59 3.45 -4.66 0.39
N LEU A 60 2.44 -4.02 0.95
CA LEU A 60 1.24 -3.52 0.28
C LEU A 60 1.34 -2.00 0.15
N GLY A 61 0.92 -1.48 -1.02
CA GLY A 61 0.70 -0.06 -1.23
C GLY A 61 -0.77 0.26 -1.05
N MET A 62 -1.06 1.05 -0.04
CA MET A 62 -2.41 1.36 0.44
C MET A 62 -2.73 2.83 0.20
N ALA A 63 -4.01 3.14 0.01
CA ALA A 63 -4.55 4.49 0.11
C ALA A 63 -5.97 4.40 0.66
N ASN A 64 -6.31 5.25 1.62
CA ASN A 64 -7.65 5.29 2.24
C ASN A 64 -8.19 3.91 2.67
N GLY A 65 -7.36 3.07 3.29
CA GLY A 65 -7.75 1.72 3.71
C GLY A 65 -7.82 0.66 2.59
N VAL A 66 -7.59 1.03 1.33
CA VAL A 66 -7.70 0.13 0.16
C VAL A 66 -6.31 -0.23 -0.36
N CYS A 67 -6.10 -1.52 -0.64
CA CYS A 67 -4.87 -2.01 -1.27
C CYS A 67 -4.89 -1.77 -2.79
N LEU A 68 -3.99 -0.92 -3.29
CA LEU A 68 -3.89 -0.59 -4.71
C LEU A 68 -2.75 -1.34 -5.41
N THR A 69 -1.71 -1.73 -4.67
CA THR A 69 -0.56 -2.43 -5.24
C THR A 69 0.20 -3.27 -4.21
N SER A 70 1.14 -4.10 -4.67
CA SER A 70 2.02 -4.89 -3.81
C SER A 70 3.41 -5.07 -4.43
N GLY A 71 4.45 -5.10 -3.61
CA GLY A 71 5.84 -5.09 -4.05
C GLY A 71 6.83 -5.39 -2.94
N CYS A 72 8.13 -5.31 -3.25
CA CYS A 72 9.17 -5.18 -2.24
C CYS A 72 9.10 -3.76 -1.61
N GLU A 73 9.78 -3.57 -0.47
CA GLU A 73 9.74 -2.29 0.26
C GLU A 73 10.09 -1.09 -0.65
N LEU A 74 11.20 -1.20 -1.39
CA LEU A 74 11.68 -0.12 -2.25
C LEU A 74 10.68 0.22 -3.37
N SER A 75 10.04 -0.79 -3.95
CA SER A 75 9.03 -0.61 -4.99
C SER A 75 7.80 0.14 -4.45
N ILE A 76 7.36 -0.18 -3.24
CA ILE A 76 6.21 0.50 -2.62
C ILE A 76 6.58 1.92 -2.18
N ARG A 77 7.78 2.13 -1.61
CA ARG A 77 8.26 3.49 -1.26
C ARG A 77 8.33 4.41 -2.47
N ARG A 78 8.76 3.90 -3.63
CA ARG A 78 8.75 4.66 -4.89
C ARG A 78 7.32 4.99 -5.31
N TRP A 79 6.42 4.01 -5.32
CA TRP A 79 5.01 4.21 -5.65
C TRP A 79 4.30 5.21 -4.73
N ILE A 80 4.60 5.23 -3.43
CA ILE A 80 4.04 6.24 -2.52
C ILE A 80 4.40 7.66 -2.97
N LYS A 81 5.66 7.86 -3.37
CA LYS A 81 6.17 9.18 -3.81
C LYS A 81 5.66 9.60 -5.17
N THR A 82 5.66 8.68 -6.15
CA THR A 82 5.40 9.04 -7.56
C THR A 82 4.00 8.66 -8.03
N GLY A 83 3.32 7.75 -7.35
CA GLY A 83 2.08 7.13 -7.82
C GLY A 83 2.27 6.08 -8.93
N GLU A 84 3.49 5.96 -9.46
CA GLU A 84 3.79 5.11 -10.61
C GLU A 84 4.29 3.73 -10.18
N ARG A 85 3.91 2.70 -10.93
CA ARG A 85 4.44 1.35 -10.79
C ARG A 85 5.38 1.07 -11.94
N ARG A 86 6.66 0.88 -11.63
CA ARG A 86 7.64 0.42 -12.61
C ARG A 86 7.58 -1.10 -12.70
N ALA A 87 6.95 -1.61 -13.74
CA ALA A 87 7.03 -3.03 -14.09
C ALA A 87 8.27 -3.24 -14.96
N VAL A 88 9.09 -4.23 -14.60
CA VAL A 88 10.04 -4.78 -15.56
C VAL A 88 9.24 -5.74 -16.41
N THR A 89 9.05 -5.39 -17.68
CA THR A 89 8.48 -6.28 -18.70
C THR A 89 9.40 -7.50 -18.83
N PRO A 90 8.86 -8.74 -18.86
CA PRO A 90 9.69 -9.93 -19.04
C PRO A 90 10.43 -9.93 -20.38
#